data_AF-A0A2Z5G7I5-F1
#
_entry.id   AF-A0A2Z5G7I5-F1
#
_cell.length_a   1.000
_cell.length_b   1.000
_cell.length_c   1.000
_cell.angle_alpha   90.00
_cell.angle_beta   90.00
_cell.angle_gamma   90.00
#
_symmetry.space_group_name_H-M   'P 1'
#
loop_
_entity.id
_entity.type
_entity.pdbx_description
1 polymer ?
#
loop_
_entity_poly.entity_id
_entity_poly.type
_entity_poly.pdbx_seq_one_letter_code
_entity_poly.pdbx_strand_id
1 'polypeptide(L)'
;MIGAELRHSDPQVRAIAINGYQRIVQLIASRLENRTKRAALVTAGGILSTLVGAVTLAEIAPEPAIASAILSNAKALIRELVGRP
;
A
#
# COMPACT_ATOMS: atom_id res chain seq x y z
N MET A 1 0.14 -16.44 0.66
CA MET A 1 0.02 -14.98 0.91
C MET A 1 1.36 -14.48 1.43
N ILE A 2 1.96 -13.51 0.74
CA ILE A 2 3.36 -13.12 0.98
C ILE A 2 3.66 -12.73 2.43
N GLY A 3 2.73 -12.10 3.15
CA GLY A 3 2.92 -11.73 4.56
C GLY A 3 3.06 -12.94 5.50
N ALA A 4 2.29 -14.00 5.27
CA ALA A 4 2.38 -15.23 6.08
C ALA A 4 3.67 -16.01 5.78
N GLU A 5 4.10 -16.03 4.52
CA GLU A 5 5.36 -16.65 4.10
C GLU A 5 6.57 -15.88 4.63
N LEU A 6 6.58 -14.55 4.49
CA LEU A 6 7.64 -13.69 5.02
C LEU A 6 7.75 -13.80 6.53
N ARG A 7 6.65 -13.98 7.27
CA ARG A 7 6.69 -14.15 8.73
C ARG A 7 7.59 -15.31 9.19
N HIS A 8 7.63 -16.39 8.41
CA HIS A 8 8.44 -17.58 8.68
C HIS A 8 9.79 -17.58 7.97
N SER A 9 10.07 -16.58 7.13
CA SER A 9 11.36 -16.42 6.44
C SER A 9 12.46 -15.92 7.38
N ASP A 10 13.71 -16.03 6.92
CA ASP A 10 14.89 -15.52 7.61
C ASP A 10 14.74 -14.03 8.00
N PRO A 11 15.21 -13.60 9.19
CA PRO A 11 15.16 -12.19 9.60
C PRO A 11 15.71 -11.19 8.58
N GLN A 12 16.77 -11.54 7.84
CA GLN A 12 17.34 -10.70 6.79
C GLN A 12 16.37 -10.51 5.63
N VAL A 13 15.66 -11.56 5.23
CA VAL A 13 14.64 -11.49 4.16
C VAL A 13 13.49 -10.57 4.57
N ARG A 14 13.01 -10.70 5.82
CA ARG A 14 11.99 -9.79 6.35
C ARG A 14 12.47 -8.34 6.38
N ALA A 15 13.72 -8.10 6.78
CA ALA A 15 14.30 -6.77 6.79
C ALA A 15 14.35 -6.14 5.39
N ILE A 16 14.72 -6.91 4.36
CA ILE A 16 14.70 -6.45 2.97
C ILE A 16 13.28 -6.05 2.54
N ALA A 17 12.26 -6.86 2.88
CA ALA A 17 10.87 -6.54 2.56
C ALA A 17 10.39 -5.23 3.22
N ILE A 18 10.70 -5.04 4.51
CA ILE A 18 10.36 -3.82 5.24
C ILE A 18 11.11 -2.60 4.69
N ASN A 19 12.39 -2.74 4.34
CA ASN A 19 13.16 -1.68 3.71
C ASN A 19 12.59 -1.31 2.33
N GLY A 20 12.14 -2.29 1.56
CA GLY A 20 11.42 -2.07 0.30
C GLY A 20 10.15 -1.26 0.50
N TYR A 21 9.33 -1.64 1.49
CA TYR A 21 8.14 -0.86 1.89
C TYR A 21 8.49 0.60 2.20
N GLN A 22 9.52 0.85 3.03
CA GLN A 22 9.94 2.21 3.39
C GLN A 22 10.38 3.03 2.18
N ARG A 23 11.11 2.43 1.23
CA ARG A 23 11.55 3.11 -0.01
C ARG A 23 10.36 3.51 -0.89
N ILE A 24 9.34 2.66 -0.99
CA ILE A 24 8.13 2.99 -1.76
C ILE A 24 7.33 4.10 -1.06
N VAL A 25 7.20 4.06 0.27
CA VAL A 25 6.57 5.17 1.02
C VAL A 25 7.28 6.50 0.75
N GLN A 26 8.62 6.51 0.79
CA GLN A 26 9.39 7.72 0.47
C GLN A 26 9.17 8.19 -0.97
N LEU A 27 9.11 7.26 -1.93
CA LEU A 27 8.84 7.57 -3.33
C LEU A 27 7.45 8.16 -3.54
N ILE A 28 6.41 7.62 -2.89
CA ILE A 28 5.05 8.17 -2.99
C ILE A 28 5.01 9.55 -2.31
N ALA A 29 5.61 9.69 -1.13
CA ALA A 29 5.64 10.95 -0.39
C ALA A 29 6.31 12.07 -1.18
N SER A 30 7.36 11.78 -1.97
CA SER A 30 8.02 12.78 -2.81
C SER A 30 7.15 13.32 -3.96
N ARG A 31 6.01 12.69 -4.23
CA ARG A 31 5.02 13.12 -5.23
C ARG A 31 3.81 13.84 -4.64
N LEU A 32 3.72 13.92 -3.31
CA LEU A 32 2.63 14.62 -2.62
C LEU A 32 3.03 16.08 -2.37
N GLU A 33 2.78 16.92 -3.38
CA GLU A 33 3.04 18.36 -3.34
C GLU A 33 2.14 19.07 -2.31
N ASN A 34 2.56 20.26 -1.88
CA ASN A 34 1.83 21.13 -0.94
C ASN A 34 1.57 20.55 0.47
N ARG A 35 2.37 19.56 0.89
CA ARG A 35 2.28 18.96 2.24
C ARG A 35 3.57 19.10 3.01
N THR A 36 3.46 19.11 4.34
CA THR A 36 4.64 18.91 5.19
C THR A 36 5.21 17.52 4.95
N LYS A 37 6.54 17.35 5.11
CA LYS A 37 7.20 16.03 4.99
C LYS A 37 6.52 14.95 5.82
N ARG A 38 6.09 15.29 7.05
CA ARG A 38 5.39 14.36 7.94
C ARG A 38 4.02 13.97 7.37
N ALA A 39 3.23 14.93 6.92
CA ALA A 39 1.91 14.65 6.33
C ALA A 39 2.04 13.80 5.06
N ALA A 40 2.98 14.13 4.17
CA ALA A 40 3.26 13.35 2.96
C ALA A 40 3.63 11.89 3.28
N LEU A 41 4.48 11.65 4.28
CA LEU A 41 4.87 10.30 4.70
C LEU A 41 3.69 9.51 5.28
N VAL A 42 2.82 10.15 6.08
CA VAL A 42 1.61 9.51 6.62
C VAL A 42 0.65 9.12 5.50
N THR A 43 0.38 10.03 4.57
CA THR A 43 -0.50 9.76 3.42
C THR A 43 0.09 8.69 2.51
N ALA A 44 1.38 8.74 2.21
CA ALA A 44 2.07 7.73 1.41
C ALA A 44 2.02 6.33 2.06
N GLY A 45 2.21 6.24 3.38
CA GLY A 45 2.07 5.00 4.13
C GLY A 45 0.64 4.45 4.06
N GLY A 46 -0.37 5.33 4.15
CA GLY A 46 -1.77 4.98 3.95
C GLY A 46 -2.03 4.41 2.56
N ILE A 47 -1.59 5.12 1.51
CA ILE A 47 -1.73 4.68 0.10
C ILE A 47 -1.12 3.29 -0.10
N LEU A 48 0.12 3.08 0.34
CA LEU A 48 0.80 1.79 0.14
C LEU A 48 0.11 0.66 0.92
N SER A 49 -0.35 0.93 2.15
CA SER A 49 -1.10 -0.05 2.95
C SER A 49 -2.43 -0.42 2.27
N THR A 50 -3.14 0.56 1.71
CA THR A 50 -4.35 0.34 0.92
C THR A 50 -4.08 -0.52 -0.32
N LEU A 51 -2.99 -0.26 -1.06
CA LEU A 51 -2.60 -1.07 -2.21
C LEU A 51 -2.35 -2.53 -1.83
N VAL A 52 -1.53 -2.77 -0.80
CA VAL A 52 -1.20 -4.12 -0.33
C VAL A 52 -2.45 -4.86 0.12
N GLY A 53 -3.32 -4.21 0.90
CA GLY A 53 -4.58 -4.79 1.36
C GLY A 53 -5.56 -5.09 0.23
N ALA A 54 -5.66 -4.19 -0.76
CA ALA A 54 -6.56 -4.38 -1.90
C ALA A 54 -6.14 -5.56 -2.78
N VAL A 55 -4.84 -5.67 -3.12
CA VAL A 55 -4.31 -6.80 -3.90
C VAL A 55 -4.50 -8.11 -3.14
N THR A 56 -4.15 -8.11 -1.85
CA THR A 56 -4.36 -9.26 -0.94
C THR A 56 -5.80 -9.77 -0.96
N LEU A 57 -6.77 -8.86 -0.77
CA LEU A 57 -8.18 -9.24 -0.68
C LEU A 57 -8.73 -9.66 -2.05
N ALA A 58 -8.29 -9.01 -3.13
CA ALA A 58 -8.70 -9.36 -4.48
C ALA A 58 -8.20 -10.76 -4.91
N GLU A 59 -7.01 -11.18 -4.48
CA GLU A 59 -6.47 -12.52 -4.75
C GLU A 59 -7.29 -13.67 -4.14
N ILE A 60 -7.98 -13.41 -3.02
CA ILE A 60 -8.78 -14.42 -2.31
C ILE A 60 -10.28 -14.23 -2.49
N ALA A 61 -10.70 -13.27 -3.31
CA ALA A 61 -12.11 -13.01 -3.56
C ALA A 61 -12.73 -14.21 -4.33
N PRO A 62 -13.93 -14.67 -3.94
CA PRO A 62 -14.52 -15.88 -4.53
C PRO A 62 -15.03 -15.65 -5.96
N GLU A 63 -15.27 -14.38 -6.33
CA GLU A 63 -15.80 -14.01 -7.64
C GLU A 63 -14.98 -12.87 -8.27
N PRO A 64 -14.77 -12.89 -9.60
CA PRO A 64 -14.06 -11.82 -10.30
C PRO A 64 -14.67 -10.43 -10.10
N ALA A 65 -16.01 -10.35 -9.99
CA ALA A 65 -16.71 -9.10 -9.76
C ALA A 65 -16.34 -8.47 -8.40
N ILE A 66 -16.19 -9.29 -7.35
CA ILE A 66 -15.79 -8.85 -6.02
C ILE A 66 -14.34 -8.36 -6.03
N ALA A 67 -13.43 -9.11 -6.66
CA ALA A 67 -12.04 -8.69 -6.83
C ALA A 67 -11.94 -7.33 -7.53
N SER A 68 -12.69 -7.16 -8.63
CA SER A 68 -12.74 -5.88 -9.37
C SER A 68 -13.29 -4.73 -8.52
N ALA A 69 -14.33 -4.98 -7.71
CA ALA A 69 -14.89 -3.98 -6.82
C ALA A 69 -13.88 -3.54 -5.74
N ILE A 70 -13.15 -4.48 -5.12
CA ILE A 70 -12.10 -4.20 -4.14
C ILE A 70 -11.04 -3.27 -4.74
N LEU A 71 -10.51 -3.62 -5.92
CA LEU A 71 -9.47 -2.83 -6.59
C LEU A 71 -9.98 -1.45 -7.03
N SER A 72 -11.22 -1.37 -7.52
CA SER A 72 -11.84 -0.10 -7.90
C SER A 72 -12.02 0.84 -6.69
N ASN A 73 -12.49 0.31 -5.57
CA ASN A 73 -12.67 1.08 -4.33
C ASN A 73 -11.33 1.60 -3.78
N ALA A 74 -10.30 0.75 -3.79
CA ALA A 74 -8.94 1.15 -3.40
C ALA A 74 -8.41 2.28 -4.29
N LYS A 75 -8.62 2.20 -5.60
CA LYS A 75 -8.24 3.26 -6.54
C LYS A 75 -8.98 4.57 -6.27
N ALA A 76 -10.27 4.52 -5.96
CA ALA A 76 -11.06 5.71 -5.62
C ALA A 76 -10.52 6.38 -4.34
N LEU A 77 -10.31 5.60 -3.27
CA LEU A 77 -9.74 6.10 -2.01
C LEU A 77 -8.34 6.70 -2.21
N ILE A 78 -7.47 6.06 -3.00
CA ILE A 78 -6.13 6.59 -3.26
C ILE A 78 -6.20 7.95 -3.97
N ARG A 79 -7.13 8.13 -4.93
CA ARG A 79 -7.33 9.44 -5.59
C ARG A 79 -7.75 10.51 -4.59
N GLU A 80 -8.66 10.19 -3.67
CA GLU A 80 -9.04 11.12 -2.61
C GLU A 80 -7.86 11.46 -1.70
N LEU A 81 -7.07 10.44 -1.31
CA LEU A 81 -5.90 10.63 -0.47
C LEU A 81 -4.84 11.50 -1.13
N VAL A 82 -4.64 11.41 -2.45
CA VAL A 82 -3.74 12.28 -3.22
C VAL A 82 -4.26 13.71 -3.30
N GLY A 83 -5.56 13.90 -3.52
CA GLY A 83 -6.18 15.23 -3.69
C GLY A 83 -6.42 16.01 -2.39
N ARG A 84 -6.36 15.36 -1.23
CA ARG A 84 -6.45 16.05 0.08
C ARG A 84 -5.22 16.94 0.33
N PRO A 85 -5.35 18.16 0.87
CA PRO A 85 -4.19 18.94 1.30
C PRO A 85 -3.46 18.28 2.50
#